data_AF-A0A9P6D5C7-F1
#
_entry.id   AF-A0A9P6D5C7-F1
#
_cell.length_a   1.000
_cell.length_b   1.000
_cell.length_c   1.000
_cell.angle_alpha   90.00
_cell.angle_beta   90.00
_cell.angle_gamma   90.00
#
_symmetry.space_group_name_H-M   'P 1'
#
loop_
_entity.id
_entity.type
_entity.pdbx_description
1 polymer ?
#
loop_
_entity_poly.entity_id
_entity_poly.type
_entity_poly.pdbx_seq_one_letter_code
_entity_poly.pdbx_strand_id
1 'polypeptide(L)'
;MARISSLLFWVTCATVVSSTSITDIQGVAWRSPFVGQAIANLTGLVTAKGPSGFYLAGDKSEDIRASNGILVFSSLSTVLKSVTVGDFVSLNGKVVEYRPAASPDYLYVTEITSPTNITVLSSNNTVNPVILGKDRSPPTQYFSQLDVGPDGFLSVPNNSSQISVVNATLQPEKYGMDFWESLESQLVTIPRPIATNFQNTYGEFWVYGDWKTTGKNGRGGLSITFGPDGIPDGNPETIIIGSPLDGTKNPKTAVGTTLSDITGVVCYQFGFFYVLPLTAPTVVSSPDTIVLPSSIKSKPFAICSLTFGDYNVENLAPTSSHLPTIANHIANYLNTPDIMFIQEIQDNSGPTDDGVIDANVTLSTLVNSIAQISNVTYQYTSINPIDNQDGGQPGGNIRTAFLYRAEKLKLVSGSPVGGSIDAVEVKRTLLGPKLNFNPGRIDPTNAAWNSTRKPLVAHWRTKLGFDLFTINVHLSSKGGSSSTQGDARPPVNSPIEARTAQVANVATFVSSLLHANPLASIVLAGDFNEYIQTRSVYKPILSLLTDIDEAAGIKPVERYSYVYDQNSEQLDHVLISPIVKLRGVQFEHVHVNSWAPTIGARVSDHDPSVGRIRVC
;
A
#
# COMPACT_ATOMS: atom_id res chain seq x y z
N MET A 1 36.24 -44.46 -79.19
CA MET A 1 35.26 -43.37 -78.93
C MET A 1 35.24 -43.12 -77.43
N ALA A 2 35.43 -41.86 -77.04
CA ALA A 2 35.82 -41.43 -75.71
C ALA A 2 34.71 -41.57 -74.66
N ARG A 3 35.08 -41.98 -73.44
CA ARG A 3 34.28 -41.84 -72.22
C ARG A 3 34.58 -40.47 -71.62
N ILE A 4 33.55 -39.66 -71.40
CA ILE A 4 33.64 -38.39 -70.65
C ILE A 4 33.04 -38.64 -69.27
N SER A 5 33.88 -38.55 -68.25
CA SER A 5 33.50 -38.54 -66.84
C SER A 5 33.15 -37.11 -66.43
N SER A 6 31.94 -36.89 -65.91
CA SER A 6 31.55 -35.61 -65.31
C SER A 6 31.75 -35.68 -63.80
N LEU A 7 32.62 -34.82 -63.25
CA LEU A 7 32.80 -34.61 -61.82
C LEU A 7 31.70 -33.65 -61.33
N LEU A 8 30.89 -34.10 -60.37
CA LEU A 8 29.98 -33.24 -59.60
C LEU A 8 30.72 -32.76 -58.33
N PHE A 9 30.98 -31.45 -58.22
CA PHE A 9 31.46 -30.84 -56.98
C PHE A 9 30.26 -30.61 -56.05
N TRP A 10 30.24 -31.28 -54.90
CA TRP A 10 29.33 -30.96 -53.79
C TRP A 10 29.94 -29.84 -52.96
N VAL A 11 29.33 -28.66 -53.00
CA VAL A 11 29.64 -27.57 -52.07
C VAL A 11 28.82 -27.82 -50.80
N THR A 12 29.48 -28.27 -49.74
CA THR A 12 28.89 -28.32 -48.39
C THR A 12 28.87 -26.90 -47.81
N CYS A 13 27.69 -26.27 -47.78
CA CYS A 13 27.47 -25.08 -46.95
C CYS A 13 27.59 -25.48 -45.48
N ALA A 14 28.65 -25.02 -44.82
CA ALA A 14 28.74 -25.08 -43.36
C ALA A 14 27.73 -24.09 -42.78
N THR A 15 26.60 -24.58 -42.28
CA THR A 15 25.70 -23.80 -41.44
C THR A 15 26.37 -23.59 -40.09
N VAL A 16 26.77 -22.36 -39.78
CA VAL A 16 27.20 -21.99 -38.44
C VAL A 16 25.95 -22.01 -37.56
N VAL A 17 25.74 -23.09 -36.81
CA VAL A 17 24.70 -23.15 -35.78
C VAL A 17 25.23 -22.36 -34.59
N SER A 18 24.74 -21.14 -34.40
CA SER A 18 24.99 -20.38 -33.16
C SER A 18 24.35 -21.14 -32.00
N SER A 19 25.10 -21.41 -30.92
CA SER A 19 24.51 -21.99 -29.70
C SER A 19 23.54 -20.99 -29.09
N THR A 20 22.35 -21.44 -28.70
CA THR A 20 21.37 -20.61 -28.00
C THR A 20 21.95 -20.09 -26.69
N SER A 21 21.99 -18.77 -26.54
CA SER A 21 22.49 -18.09 -25.34
C SER A 21 21.35 -17.85 -24.32
N ILE A 22 21.71 -17.50 -23.09
CA ILE A 22 20.72 -17.15 -22.06
C ILE A 22 19.94 -15.87 -22.47
N THR A 23 20.61 -14.90 -23.08
CA THR A 23 19.96 -13.67 -23.56
C THR A 23 19.01 -13.92 -24.72
N ASP A 24 19.27 -14.92 -25.59
CA ASP A 24 18.30 -15.37 -26.59
C ASP A 24 17.05 -15.97 -25.92
N ILE A 25 17.24 -16.79 -24.88
CA ILE A 25 16.15 -17.43 -24.12
C ILE A 25 15.30 -16.39 -23.42
N GLN A 26 15.91 -15.44 -22.72
CA GLN A 26 15.19 -14.37 -22.04
C GLN A 26 14.48 -13.45 -23.05
N GLY A 27 15.18 -13.07 -24.12
CA GLY A 27 14.65 -12.13 -25.11
C GLY A 27 14.46 -10.73 -24.52
N VAL A 28 13.73 -9.87 -25.24
CA VAL A 28 13.58 -8.43 -24.90
C VAL A 28 12.16 -8.04 -24.51
N ALA A 29 11.30 -9.02 -24.25
CA ALA A 29 9.88 -8.87 -23.94
C ALA A 29 9.52 -9.74 -22.73
N TRP A 30 8.30 -9.58 -22.21
CA TRP A 30 7.76 -10.28 -21.04
C TRP A 30 7.64 -11.80 -21.16
N ARG A 31 7.91 -12.37 -22.33
CA ARG A 31 7.87 -13.81 -22.57
C ARG A 31 9.01 -14.21 -23.48
N SER A 32 9.66 -15.29 -23.09
CA SER A 32 10.71 -15.98 -23.82
C SER A 32 10.25 -16.36 -25.24
N PRO A 33 11.06 -16.05 -26.28
CA PRO A 33 10.84 -16.56 -27.62
C PRO A 33 11.13 -18.08 -27.74
N PHE A 34 11.73 -18.68 -26.70
CA PHE A 34 12.07 -20.10 -26.65
C PHE A 34 11.10 -20.94 -25.80
N VAL A 35 10.01 -20.35 -25.30
CA VAL A 35 9.03 -21.09 -24.48
C VAL A 35 8.60 -22.40 -25.13
N GLY A 36 8.70 -23.50 -24.36
CA GLY A 36 8.35 -24.84 -24.80
C GLY A 36 9.43 -25.58 -25.59
N GLN A 37 10.50 -24.91 -26.00
CA GLN A 37 11.60 -25.51 -26.76
C GLN A 37 12.57 -26.27 -25.85
N ALA A 38 13.10 -27.38 -26.37
CA ALA A 38 14.23 -28.07 -25.76
C ALA A 38 15.53 -27.37 -26.20
N ILE A 39 16.43 -27.17 -25.24
CA ILE A 39 17.74 -26.58 -25.44
C ILE A 39 18.82 -27.60 -25.14
N ALA A 40 19.93 -27.53 -25.88
CA ALA A 40 21.08 -28.39 -25.68
C ALA A 40 22.35 -27.55 -25.61
N ASN A 41 23.28 -27.96 -24.75
CA ASN A 41 24.56 -27.28 -24.52
C ASN A 41 24.42 -25.80 -24.13
N LEU A 42 23.41 -25.46 -23.33
CA LEU A 42 23.32 -24.12 -22.74
C LEU A 42 24.44 -23.97 -21.72
N THR A 43 25.25 -22.94 -21.89
CA THR A 43 26.38 -22.65 -20.99
C THR A 43 26.11 -21.44 -20.10
N GLY A 44 26.63 -21.47 -18.87
CA GLY A 44 26.56 -20.33 -17.96
C GLY A 44 27.32 -20.54 -16.65
N LEU A 45 27.62 -19.44 -15.97
CA LEU A 45 28.26 -19.41 -14.66
C LEU A 45 27.21 -19.55 -13.56
N VAL A 46 27.38 -20.50 -12.64
CA VAL A 46 26.52 -20.66 -11.47
C VAL A 46 26.77 -19.50 -10.49
N THR A 47 25.81 -18.59 -10.36
CA THR A 47 25.92 -17.37 -9.54
C THR A 47 25.32 -17.53 -8.15
N ALA A 48 24.28 -18.36 -8.02
CA ALA A 48 23.59 -18.62 -6.77
C ALA A 48 22.92 -20.00 -6.78
N LYS A 49 22.59 -20.50 -5.59
CA LYS A 49 21.86 -21.76 -5.41
C LYS A 49 20.84 -21.61 -4.30
N GLY A 50 19.67 -22.21 -4.48
CA GLY A 50 18.60 -22.25 -3.48
C GLY A 50 17.93 -23.62 -3.41
N PRO A 51 16.90 -23.77 -2.57
CA PRO A 51 16.17 -25.03 -2.44
C PRO A 51 15.42 -25.44 -3.73
N SER A 52 15.08 -24.48 -4.59
CA SER A 52 14.28 -24.70 -5.80
C SER A 52 15.10 -24.74 -7.09
N GLY A 53 16.44 -24.68 -7.02
CA GLY A 53 17.27 -24.64 -8.22
C GLY A 53 18.61 -23.93 -8.03
N PHE A 54 19.23 -23.60 -9.15
CA PHE A 54 20.43 -22.78 -9.22
C PHE A 54 20.32 -21.76 -10.35
N TYR A 55 21.04 -20.67 -10.24
CA TYR A 55 20.97 -19.53 -11.16
C TYR A 55 22.23 -19.50 -12.01
N LEU A 56 22.06 -19.30 -13.32
CA LEU A 56 23.16 -19.16 -14.26
C LEU A 56 23.25 -17.72 -14.78
N ALA A 57 24.47 -17.22 -14.94
CA ALA A 57 24.77 -16.03 -15.72
C ALA A 57 25.49 -16.43 -17.02
N GLY A 58 24.91 -16.08 -18.15
CA GLY A 58 25.53 -16.20 -19.47
C GLY A 58 26.31 -14.94 -19.86
N ASP A 59 26.74 -14.89 -21.11
CA ASP A 59 27.33 -13.67 -21.68
C ASP A 59 26.32 -12.53 -21.72
N LYS A 60 26.79 -11.31 -21.46
CA LYS A 60 25.96 -10.10 -21.50
C LYS A 60 25.62 -9.74 -22.95
N SER A 61 24.41 -9.25 -23.17
CA SER A 61 24.03 -8.56 -24.41
C SER A 61 24.30 -7.06 -24.29
N GLU A 62 24.57 -6.39 -25.41
CA GLU A 62 24.53 -4.92 -25.50
C GLU A 62 23.10 -4.38 -25.29
N ASP A 63 22.09 -5.21 -25.57
CA ASP A 63 20.70 -4.88 -25.31
C ASP A 63 20.34 -5.18 -23.85
N ILE A 64 20.27 -4.11 -23.05
CA ILE A 64 20.03 -4.14 -21.62
C ILE A 64 18.68 -4.75 -21.19
N ARG A 65 17.77 -4.97 -22.15
CA ARG A 65 16.45 -5.58 -21.93
C ARG A 65 16.55 -7.09 -21.78
N ALA A 66 17.51 -7.72 -22.44
CA ALA A 66 17.70 -9.15 -22.37
C ALA A 66 18.53 -9.52 -21.15
N SER A 67 17.88 -10.12 -20.16
CA SER A 67 18.59 -10.61 -18.99
C SER A 67 19.60 -11.68 -19.40
N ASN A 68 20.81 -11.65 -18.84
CA ASN A 68 21.77 -12.74 -18.98
C ASN A 68 21.68 -13.73 -17.81
N GLY A 69 20.71 -13.57 -16.92
CA GLY A 69 20.39 -14.50 -15.83
C GLY A 69 19.31 -15.50 -16.23
N ILE A 70 19.38 -16.73 -15.72
CA ILE A 70 18.28 -17.70 -15.84
C ILE A 70 18.23 -18.63 -14.63
N LEU A 71 17.03 -18.96 -14.15
CA LEU A 71 16.80 -20.00 -13.17
C LEU A 71 16.79 -21.37 -13.84
N VAL A 72 17.61 -22.29 -13.32
CA VAL A 72 17.49 -23.72 -13.61
C VAL A 72 16.70 -24.38 -12.47
N PHE A 73 15.42 -24.61 -12.71
CA PHE A 73 14.49 -25.15 -11.73
C PHE A 73 14.70 -26.65 -11.52
N SER A 74 14.96 -27.05 -10.28
CA SER A 74 14.99 -28.45 -9.85
C SER A 74 15.07 -28.54 -8.33
N SER A 75 14.19 -29.35 -7.73
CA SER A 75 14.27 -29.72 -6.31
C SER A 75 15.05 -31.03 -6.05
N LEU A 76 15.54 -31.69 -7.11
CA LEU A 76 16.27 -32.95 -6.97
C LEU A 76 17.66 -32.70 -6.37
N SER A 77 17.92 -33.33 -5.21
CA SER A 77 19.20 -33.20 -4.51
C SER A 77 20.41 -33.66 -5.35
N THR A 78 20.22 -34.60 -6.27
CA THR A 78 21.27 -35.06 -7.20
C THR A 78 21.67 -33.98 -8.20
N VAL A 79 20.70 -33.24 -8.73
CA VAL A 79 20.94 -32.09 -9.61
C VAL A 79 21.61 -30.97 -8.83
N LEU A 80 21.08 -30.60 -7.66
CA LEU A 80 21.63 -29.51 -6.86
C LEU A 80 23.05 -29.80 -6.34
N LYS A 81 23.42 -31.07 -6.12
CA LYS A 81 24.79 -31.45 -5.73
C LYS A 81 25.78 -31.53 -6.89
N SER A 82 25.29 -31.48 -8.14
CA SER A 82 26.15 -31.58 -9.34
C SER A 82 26.90 -30.30 -9.68
N VAL A 83 26.55 -29.18 -9.04
CA VAL A 83 27.13 -27.85 -9.30
C VAL A 83 27.43 -27.10 -8.01
N THR A 84 28.38 -26.17 -8.06
CA THR A 84 28.74 -25.24 -6.98
C THR A 84 28.72 -23.81 -7.52
N VAL A 85 28.47 -22.82 -6.65
CA VAL A 85 28.63 -21.41 -7.04
C VAL A 85 30.07 -21.17 -7.52
N GLY A 86 30.23 -20.49 -8.65
CA GLY A 86 31.52 -20.30 -9.32
C GLY A 86 31.86 -21.38 -10.37
N ASP A 87 31.06 -22.43 -10.53
CA ASP A 87 31.20 -23.37 -11.64
C ASP A 87 30.67 -22.76 -12.94
N PHE A 88 31.43 -22.87 -14.02
CA PHE A 88 30.94 -22.63 -15.38
C PHE A 88 30.49 -23.98 -15.95
N VAL A 89 29.21 -24.10 -16.31
CA VAL A 89 28.59 -25.37 -16.66
C VAL A 89 28.01 -25.35 -18.06
N SER A 90 27.81 -26.54 -18.63
CA SER A 90 26.95 -26.79 -19.79
C SER A 90 25.83 -27.74 -19.38
N LEU A 91 24.60 -27.50 -19.85
CA LEU A 91 23.46 -28.38 -19.60
C LEU A 91 22.47 -28.41 -20.77
N ASN A 92 21.60 -29.42 -20.74
CA ASN A 92 20.39 -29.49 -21.56
C ASN A 92 19.16 -29.25 -20.67
N GLY A 93 18.04 -28.84 -21.27
CA GLY A 93 16.79 -28.65 -20.55
C GLY A 93 15.65 -28.20 -21.46
N LYS A 94 14.56 -27.73 -20.84
CA LYS A 94 13.41 -27.17 -21.55
C LYS A 94 13.07 -25.80 -21.00
N VAL A 95 12.89 -24.82 -21.88
CA VAL A 95 12.46 -23.46 -21.51
C VAL A 95 10.97 -23.47 -21.20
N VAL A 96 10.59 -22.90 -20.07
CA VAL A 96 9.20 -22.81 -19.58
C VAL A 96 8.92 -21.39 -19.09
N GLU A 97 7.70 -20.94 -19.34
CA GLU A 97 7.10 -19.77 -18.69
C GLU A 97 6.28 -20.26 -17.50
N TYR A 98 6.82 -20.08 -16.30
CA TYR A 98 6.18 -20.56 -15.09
C TYR A 98 5.23 -19.52 -14.50
N ARG A 99 4.01 -19.94 -14.17
CA ARG A 99 3.05 -19.20 -13.36
C ARG A 99 2.27 -20.19 -12.50
N PRO A 100 2.15 -19.98 -11.18
CA PRO A 100 1.34 -20.84 -10.34
C PRO A 100 -0.14 -20.82 -10.80
N ALA A 101 -0.73 -21.99 -11.03
CA ALA A 101 -2.13 -22.07 -11.49
C ALA A 101 -3.13 -21.46 -10.48
N ALA A 102 -2.79 -21.48 -9.19
CA ALA A 102 -3.60 -20.89 -8.12
C ALA A 102 -3.46 -19.35 -8.02
N SER A 103 -2.57 -18.74 -8.80
CA SER A 103 -2.30 -17.29 -8.79
C SER A 103 -2.26 -16.77 -10.23
N PRO A 104 -3.40 -16.77 -10.94
CA PRO A 104 -3.45 -16.39 -12.35
C PRO A 104 -3.08 -14.92 -12.60
N ASP A 105 -3.18 -14.06 -11.58
CA ASP A 105 -2.90 -12.62 -11.67
C ASP A 105 -1.40 -12.27 -11.58
N TYR A 106 -0.54 -13.27 -11.38
CA TYR A 106 0.91 -13.11 -11.33
C TYR A 106 1.53 -13.05 -12.73
N LEU A 107 2.70 -12.43 -12.86
CA LEU A 107 3.50 -12.50 -14.09
C LEU A 107 4.04 -13.92 -14.32
N TYR A 108 4.46 -14.19 -15.55
CA TYR A 108 5.23 -15.40 -15.85
C TYR A 108 6.71 -15.18 -15.50
N VAL A 109 7.41 -16.27 -15.22
CA VAL A 109 8.87 -16.29 -14.97
C VAL A 109 9.52 -17.24 -15.97
N THR A 110 10.61 -16.83 -16.60
CA THR A 110 11.34 -17.68 -17.53
C THR A 110 12.28 -18.62 -16.76
N GLU A 111 12.12 -19.93 -16.95
CA GLU A 111 12.97 -20.94 -16.29
C GLU A 111 13.36 -22.10 -17.20
N ILE A 112 14.47 -22.76 -16.86
CA ILE A 112 14.88 -24.05 -17.44
C ILE A 112 14.42 -25.18 -16.53
N THR A 113 13.62 -26.08 -17.08
CA THR A 113 13.13 -27.29 -16.39
C THR A 113 13.77 -28.55 -16.95
N SER A 114 13.64 -29.65 -16.20
CA SER A 114 14.17 -30.97 -16.56
C SER A 114 15.66 -30.95 -16.97
N PRO A 115 16.55 -30.34 -16.15
CA PRO A 115 17.96 -30.23 -16.51
C PRO A 115 18.62 -31.60 -16.61
N THR A 116 19.38 -31.82 -17.68
CA THR A 116 20.11 -33.06 -17.96
C THR A 116 21.48 -32.76 -18.54
N ASN A 117 22.36 -33.77 -18.58
CA ASN A 117 23.71 -33.66 -19.15
C ASN A 117 24.55 -32.51 -18.57
N ILE A 118 24.38 -32.23 -17.27
CA ILE A 118 25.09 -31.16 -16.57
C ILE A 118 26.57 -31.52 -16.51
N THR A 119 27.41 -30.67 -17.08
CA THR A 119 28.86 -30.84 -17.14
C THR A 119 29.53 -29.57 -16.61
N VAL A 120 30.42 -29.71 -15.63
CA VAL A 120 31.27 -28.61 -15.15
C VAL A 120 32.44 -28.45 -16.11
N LEU A 121 32.53 -27.29 -16.75
CA LEU A 121 33.57 -26.94 -17.73
C LEU A 121 34.78 -26.27 -17.05
N SER A 122 34.52 -25.46 -16.02
CA SER A 122 35.54 -24.89 -15.13
C SER A 122 34.94 -24.58 -13.75
N SER A 123 35.79 -24.40 -12.74
CA SER A 123 35.38 -24.12 -11.36
C SER A 123 36.13 -22.92 -10.78
N ASN A 124 35.62 -22.38 -9.67
CA ASN A 124 36.18 -21.23 -8.95
C ASN A 124 36.29 -19.95 -9.80
N ASN A 125 35.39 -19.77 -10.76
CA ASN A 125 35.30 -18.54 -11.52
C ASN A 125 34.75 -17.41 -10.64
N THR A 126 35.17 -16.18 -10.91
CA THR A 126 34.69 -14.99 -10.20
C THR A 126 33.23 -14.69 -10.57
N VAL A 127 32.37 -14.56 -9.56
CA VAL A 127 30.98 -14.12 -9.72
C VAL A 127 30.91 -12.62 -9.46
N ASN A 128 30.52 -11.84 -10.48
CA ASN A 128 30.42 -10.39 -10.40
C ASN A 128 28.95 -9.96 -10.47
N PRO A 129 28.36 -9.46 -9.36
CA PRO A 129 27.00 -8.95 -9.37
C PRO A 129 26.89 -7.62 -10.11
N VAL A 130 25.69 -7.29 -10.60
CA VAL A 130 25.34 -5.95 -11.07
C VAL A 130 25.14 -5.03 -9.85
N ILE A 131 25.85 -3.91 -9.78
CA ILE A 131 25.73 -2.96 -8.67
C ILE A 131 24.60 -1.97 -8.97
N LEU A 132 23.48 -2.09 -8.25
CA LEU A 132 22.35 -1.17 -8.42
C LEU A 132 22.69 0.22 -7.86
N GLY A 133 22.26 1.27 -8.57
CA GLY A 133 22.67 2.66 -8.29
C GLY A 133 23.96 3.08 -8.98
N LYS A 134 24.75 2.13 -9.52
CA LYS A 134 25.99 2.39 -10.24
C LYS A 134 25.95 1.90 -11.68
N ASP A 135 25.67 0.61 -11.87
CA ASP A 135 25.66 -0.04 -13.19
C ASP A 135 24.28 0.07 -13.85
N ARG A 136 23.22 -0.01 -13.03
CA ARG A 136 21.81 0.09 -13.42
C ARG A 136 21.03 0.76 -12.30
N SER A 137 20.03 1.59 -12.61
CA SER A 137 19.15 2.20 -11.61
C SER A 137 17.68 2.09 -12.06
N PRO A 138 16.75 1.75 -11.16
CA PRO A 138 15.34 1.71 -11.51
C PRO A 138 14.79 3.13 -11.79
N PRO A 139 13.82 3.27 -12.71
CA PRO A 139 13.05 4.49 -12.88
C PRO A 139 12.07 4.67 -11.71
N THR A 140 11.65 5.92 -11.47
CA THR A 140 10.98 6.28 -10.21
C THR A 140 9.49 6.60 -10.32
N GLN A 141 8.84 6.46 -11.48
CA GLN A 141 7.48 7.01 -11.68
C GLN A 141 6.47 5.96 -12.14
N TYR A 142 6.74 5.33 -13.27
CA TYR A 142 5.77 4.46 -13.92
C TYR A 142 6.09 2.99 -13.64
N PHE A 143 5.06 2.20 -13.31
CA PHE A 143 5.19 0.75 -13.20
C PHE A 143 5.26 0.10 -14.58
N SER A 144 4.30 0.42 -15.47
CA SER A 144 4.18 -0.17 -16.79
C SER A 144 3.68 0.81 -17.85
N GLN A 145 4.04 0.59 -19.11
CA GLN A 145 3.45 1.32 -20.25
C GLN A 145 1.95 1.07 -20.43
N LEU A 146 1.43 0.00 -19.83
CA LEU A 146 0.03 -0.38 -19.91
C LEU A 146 -0.84 0.26 -18.81
N ASP A 147 -0.23 1.08 -17.94
CA ASP A 147 -0.95 1.92 -16.96
C ASP A 147 -1.55 3.14 -17.64
N VAL A 148 -2.47 2.90 -18.56
CA VAL A 148 -3.07 3.94 -19.39
C VAL A 148 -4.20 4.62 -18.63
N GLY A 149 -4.15 5.95 -18.62
CA GLY A 149 -5.21 6.80 -18.06
C GLY A 149 -4.63 8.00 -17.33
N PRO A 150 -5.50 8.91 -16.85
CA PRO A 150 -5.05 10.13 -16.19
C PRO A 150 -4.33 9.87 -14.87
N ASP A 151 -4.60 8.74 -14.20
CA ASP A 151 -4.10 8.41 -12.87
C ASP A 151 -3.07 7.26 -12.89
N GLY A 152 -2.50 6.93 -14.06
CA GLY A 152 -1.49 5.87 -14.20
C GLY A 152 -1.98 4.54 -13.63
N PHE A 153 -1.23 3.97 -12.69
CA PHE A 153 -1.52 2.69 -12.03
C PHE A 153 -2.81 2.71 -11.17
N LEU A 154 -3.35 3.89 -10.87
CA LEU A 154 -4.64 4.07 -10.17
C LEU A 154 -5.80 4.35 -11.14
N SER A 155 -5.56 4.36 -12.46
CA SER A 155 -6.58 4.66 -13.45
C SER A 155 -7.69 3.62 -13.47
N VAL A 156 -8.91 4.11 -13.77
CA VAL A 156 -10.09 3.29 -14.04
C VAL A 156 -10.58 3.51 -15.47
N PRO A 157 -11.15 2.48 -16.15
CA PRO A 157 -11.29 1.09 -15.68
C PRO A 157 -9.92 0.39 -15.49
N ASN A 158 -9.75 -0.30 -14.38
CA ASN A 158 -8.57 -1.13 -14.12
C ASN A 158 -8.70 -2.49 -14.82
N ASN A 159 -7.64 -3.29 -14.84
CA ASN A 159 -7.57 -4.58 -15.55
C ASN A 159 -8.07 -4.48 -17.01
N SER A 160 -7.73 -3.36 -17.67
CA SER A 160 -8.12 -3.10 -19.06
C SER A 160 -7.20 -3.79 -20.06
N SER A 161 -6.04 -4.24 -19.61
CA SER A 161 -5.05 -4.99 -20.39
C SER A 161 -4.25 -5.93 -19.47
N GLN A 162 -3.49 -6.84 -20.06
CA GLN A 162 -2.61 -7.76 -19.32
C GLN A 162 -1.21 -7.78 -19.93
N ILE A 163 -0.19 -7.71 -19.09
CA ILE A 163 1.23 -7.75 -19.48
C ILE A 163 1.51 -9.00 -20.33
N SER A 164 1.06 -10.16 -19.87
CA SER A 164 1.30 -11.47 -20.49
C SER A 164 0.62 -11.67 -21.85
N VAL A 165 -0.48 -10.95 -22.09
CA VAL A 165 -1.25 -11.00 -23.34
C VAL A 165 -0.64 -10.05 -24.36
N VAL A 166 -0.32 -8.83 -23.95
CA VAL A 166 0.29 -7.83 -24.85
C VAL A 166 1.72 -8.23 -25.20
N ASN A 167 2.46 -8.79 -24.23
CA ASN A 167 3.84 -9.24 -24.36
C ASN A 167 4.74 -8.19 -25.04
N ALA A 168 4.64 -6.94 -24.57
CA ALA A 168 5.35 -5.85 -25.19
C ALA A 168 6.87 -5.93 -24.94
N THR A 169 7.65 -5.35 -25.85
CA THR A 169 9.08 -5.15 -25.64
C THR A 169 9.32 -4.24 -24.43
N LEU A 170 10.29 -4.62 -23.59
CA LEU A 170 10.63 -3.93 -22.36
C LEU A 170 11.21 -2.53 -22.63
N GLN A 171 10.93 -1.60 -21.71
CA GLN A 171 11.47 -0.24 -21.66
C GLN A 171 12.01 0.05 -20.24
N PRO A 172 13.12 -0.61 -19.83
CA PRO A 172 13.61 -0.61 -18.45
C PRO A 172 14.13 0.74 -17.96
N GLU A 173 14.41 1.69 -18.85
CA GLU A 173 14.79 3.06 -18.48
C GLU A 173 13.58 3.92 -18.08
N LYS A 174 12.36 3.47 -18.38
CA LYS A 174 11.13 4.24 -18.19
C LYS A 174 10.16 3.62 -17.20
N TYR A 175 10.06 2.29 -17.19
CA TYR A 175 9.08 1.56 -16.39
C TYR A 175 9.77 0.64 -15.39
N GLY A 176 9.38 0.70 -14.12
CA GLY A 176 10.08 -0.03 -13.06
C GLY A 176 9.83 -1.53 -13.12
N MET A 177 8.66 -1.97 -13.56
CA MET A 177 8.43 -3.41 -13.78
C MET A 177 9.35 -3.95 -14.88
N ASP A 178 9.45 -3.22 -16.01
CA ASP A 178 10.36 -3.56 -17.11
C ASP A 178 11.83 -3.57 -16.66
N PHE A 179 12.20 -2.67 -15.74
CA PHE A 179 13.54 -2.64 -15.15
C PHE A 179 13.85 -3.93 -14.40
N TRP A 180 12.97 -4.34 -13.47
CA TRP A 180 13.17 -5.55 -12.68
C TRP A 180 13.11 -6.82 -13.53
N GLU A 181 12.21 -6.85 -14.52
CA GLU A 181 12.14 -7.93 -15.52
C GLU A 181 13.44 -8.07 -16.31
N SER A 182 14.04 -6.96 -16.75
CA SER A 182 15.33 -6.99 -17.48
C SER A 182 16.51 -7.53 -16.65
N LEU A 183 16.31 -7.70 -15.34
CA LEU A 183 17.28 -8.27 -14.41
C LEU A 183 16.86 -9.65 -13.91
N GLU A 184 15.78 -10.25 -14.43
CA GLU A 184 15.27 -11.54 -13.97
C GLU A 184 16.41 -12.58 -13.89
N SER A 185 16.51 -13.24 -12.73
CA SER A 185 17.53 -14.26 -12.41
C SER A 185 18.98 -13.78 -12.37
N GLN A 186 19.26 -12.47 -12.49
CA GLN A 186 20.62 -11.94 -12.32
C GLN A 186 20.98 -11.77 -10.85
N LEU A 187 22.28 -11.93 -10.56
CA LEU A 187 22.85 -11.58 -9.27
C LEU A 187 23.11 -10.07 -9.22
N VAL A 188 22.56 -9.40 -8.22
CA VAL A 188 22.68 -7.96 -8.00
C VAL A 188 23.21 -7.65 -6.60
N THR A 189 23.80 -6.47 -6.43
CA THR A 189 24.10 -5.88 -5.12
C THR A 189 23.33 -4.58 -4.97
N ILE A 190 22.60 -4.43 -3.86
CA ILE A 190 21.97 -3.19 -3.41
C ILE A 190 22.87 -2.58 -2.34
N PRO A 191 23.60 -1.48 -2.64
CA PRO A 191 24.45 -0.84 -1.64
C PRO A 191 23.60 -0.10 -0.61
N ARG A 192 23.89 -0.33 0.67
CA ARG A 192 23.32 0.35 1.85
C ARG A 192 21.81 0.65 1.75
N PRO A 193 20.94 -0.36 1.59
CA PRO A 193 19.52 -0.13 1.43
C PRO A 193 18.86 0.49 2.66
N ILE A 194 17.78 1.22 2.43
CA ILE A 194 16.90 1.77 3.46
C ILE A 194 15.55 1.06 3.37
N ALA A 195 15.08 0.52 4.49
CA ALA A 195 13.78 -0.12 4.58
C ALA A 195 12.65 0.92 4.54
N THR A 196 11.63 0.68 3.71
CA THR A 196 10.45 1.56 3.62
C THR A 196 9.31 1.10 4.54
N ASN A 197 9.40 -0.12 5.10
CA ASN A 197 8.37 -0.71 5.94
C ASN A 197 8.97 -1.70 6.98
N PHE A 198 8.11 -2.18 7.88
CA PHE A 198 8.36 -3.34 8.72
C PHE A 198 8.46 -4.63 7.90
N GLN A 199 9.08 -5.65 8.47
CA GLN A 199 9.05 -6.99 7.89
C GLN A 199 7.68 -7.66 8.06
N ASN A 200 7.24 -8.40 7.05
CA ASN A 200 6.03 -9.22 7.10
C ASN A 200 6.24 -10.48 7.97
N THR A 201 5.22 -11.34 8.08
CA THR A 201 5.27 -12.57 8.88
C THR A 201 6.27 -13.62 8.39
N TYR A 202 6.75 -13.48 7.15
CA TYR A 202 7.78 -14.33 6.55
C TYR A 202 9.20 -13.75 6.73
N GLY A 203 9.33 -12.57 7.36
CA GLY A 203 10.61 -11.89 7.54
C GLY A 203 11.09 -11.15 6.29
N GLU A 204 10.20 -10.90 5.33
CA GLU A 204 10.48 -10.16 4.10
C GLU A 204 10.15 -8.68 4.31
N PHE A 205 10.89 -7.78 3.67
CA PHE A 205 10.73 -6.33 3.86
C PHE A 205 11.09 -5.55 2.60
N TRP A 206 10.51 -4.37 2.44
CA TRP A 206 10.72 -3.50 1.28
C TRP A 206 11.90 -2.54 1.48
N VAL A 207 12.67 -2.30 0.41
CA VAL A 207 13.79 -1.35 0.41
C VAL A 207 13.88 -0.52 -0.86
N TYR A 208 14.59 0.61 -0.76
CA TYR A 208 15.32 1.22 -1.88
C TYR A 208 16.82 1.33 -1.52
N GLY A 209 17.68 1.36 -2.52
CA GLY A 209 19.13 1.52 -2.36
C GLY A 209 19.63 2.92 -2.70
N ASP A 210 20.95 3.02 -2.90
CA ASP A 210 21.63 4.28 -3.25
C ASP A 210 21.41 4.68 -4.72
N TRP A 211 20.15 4.94 -5.09
CA TRP A 211 19.73 5.49 -6.38
C TRP A 211 18.74 6.64 -6.19
N LYS A 212 18.38 7.31 -7.29
CA LYS A 212 17.37 8.37 -7.28
C LYS A 212 16.02 7.77 -6.88
N THR A 213 15.36 8.39 -5.90
CA THR A 213 13.98 8.06 -5.51
C THR A 213 13.09 9.30 -5.58
N THR A 214 11.78 9.08 -5.66
CA THR A 214 10.73 10.08 -5.46
C THR A 214 9.92 9.72 -4.21
N GLY A 215 9.01 10.61 -3.78
CA GLY A 215 8.19 10.36 -2.60
C GLY A 215 8.91 10.36 -1.24
N LYS A 216 10.25 10.50 -1.16
CA LYS A 216 11.02 10.36 0.09
C LYS A 216 10.54 11.31 1.19
N ASN A 217 10.08 10.72 2.29
CA ASN A 217 9.62 11.44 3.49
C ASN A 217 10.72 11.55 4.55
N GLY A 218 10.47 12.38 5.57
CA GLY A 218 11.42 12.68 6.65
C GLY A 218 11.81 11.47 7.51
N ARG A 219 10.97 10.42 7.53
CA ARG A 219 11.27 9.16 8.24
C ARG A 219 12.23 8.26 7.45
N GLY A 220 12.27 8.41 6.13
CA GLY A 220 13.07 7.58 5.23
C GLY A 220 12.24 6.58 4.41
N GLY A 221 10.91 6.57 4.55
CA GLY A 221 10.01 5.85 3.65
C GLY A 221 9.75 6.64 2.35
N LEU A 222 8.98 6.04 1.43
CA LEU A 222 8.57 6.68 0.18
C LEU A 222 7.04 6.81 0.16
N SER A 223 6.54 8.04 0.06
CA SER A 223 5.11 8.33 0.10
C SER A 223 4.50 8.32 -1.30
N ILE A 224 3.27 7.81 -1.43
CA ILE A 224 2.51 7.96 -2.69
C ILE A 224 2.22 9.46 -2.89
N THR A 225 2.67 10.01 -4.01
CA THR A 225 2.49 11.43 -4.35
C THR A 225 2.15 11.60 -5.82
N PHE A 226 1.84 12.83 -6.26
CA PHE A 226 1.84 13.13 -7.69
C PHE A 226 3.26 13.36 -8.17
N GLY A 227 3.62 12.67 -9.25
CA GLY A 227 4.84 12.89 -10.00
C GLY A 227 4.91 14.29 -10.62
N PRO A 228 6.08 14.69 -11.17
CA PRO A 228 6.27 15.99 -11.83
C PRO A 228 5.33 16.22 -13.02
N ASP A 229 4.77 15.16 -13.59
CA ASP A 229 3.82 15.15 -14.70
C ASP A 229 2.34 15.18 -14.23
N GLY A 230 2.10 15.16 -12.92
CA GLY A 230 0.77 15.12 -12.32
C GLY A 230 0.12 13.74 -12.32
N ILE A 231 0.88 12.67 -12.60
CA ILE A 231 0.42 11.27 -12.49
C ILE A 231 0.81 10.71 -11.13
N PRO A 232 -0.06 9.93 -10.46
CA PRO A 232 0.29 9.27 -9.20
C PRO A 232 1.52 8.36 -9.33
N ASP A 233 2.43 8.49 -8.38
CA ASP A 233 3.66 7.73 -8.24
C ASP A 233 3.52 6.74 -7.07
N GLY A 234 3.61 5.45 -7.39
CA GLY A 234 3.54 4.35 -6.41
C GLY A 234 4.91 3.73 -6.08
N ASN A 235 5.99 4.47 -6.35
CA ASN A 235 7.38 4.16 -5.99
C ASN A 235 7.89 2.82 -6.59
N PRO A 236 7.87 2.65 -7.92
CA PRO A 236 8.32 1.42 -8.58
C PRO A 236 9.84 1.15 -8.44
N GLU A 237 10.61 2.11 -7.94
CA GLU A 237 12.04 2.00 -7.65
C GLU A 237 12.37 1.25 -6.35
N THR A 238 11.38 0.60 -5.73
CA THR A 238 11.52 -0.23 -4.55
C THR A 238 11.51 -1.72 -4.90
N ILE A 239 12.06 -2.53 -4.02
CA ILE A 239 12.14 -3.98 -4.18
C ILE A 239 11.93 -4.67 -2.82
N ILE A 240 11.26 -5.81 -2.82
CA ILE A 240 11.11 -6.62 -1.60
C ILE A 240 12.31 -7.57 -1.45
N ILE A 241 12.80 -7.67 -0.23
CA ILE A 241 13.89 -8.57 0.15
C ILE A 241 13.28 -9.86 0.69
N GLY A 242 13.49 -10.95 -0.05
CA GLY A 242 12.97 -12.27 0.28
C GLY A 242 13.81 -13.03 1.30
N SER A 243 13.48 -14.31 1.48
CA SER A 243 14.24 -15.21 2.34
C SER A 243 15.66 -15.46 1.81
N PRO A 244 16.70 -15.37 2.66
CA PRO A 244 18.08 -15.68 2.28
C PRO A 244 18.26 -17.13 1.81
N LEU A 245 19.02 -17.31 0.73
CA LEU A 245 19.22 -18.61 0.08
C LEU A 245 20.06 -19.59 0.92
N ASP A 246 20.90 -19.09 1.83
CA ASP A 246 21.69 -19.91 2.77
C ASP A 246 20.92 -20.32 4.03
N GLY A 247 19.66 -19.90 4.18
CA GLY A 247 18.80 -20.21 5.32
C GLY A 247 19.04 -19.35 6.55
N THR A 248 19.90 -18.33 6.48
CA THR A 248 19.97 -17.28 7.50
C THR A 248 18.66 -16.49 7.56
N LYS A 249 18.44 -15.75 8.66
CA LYS A 249 17.19 -15.01 8.90
C LYS A 249 17.42 -13.52 8.74
N ASN A 250 16.56 -12.91 7.93
CA ASN A 250 16.49 -11.47 7.80
C ASN A 250 16.29 -10.76 9.15
N PRO A 251 16.84 -9.55 9.32
CA PRO A 251 16.62 -8.75 10.52
C PRO A 251 15.18 -8.22 10.56
N LYS A 252 14.77 -7.76 11.74
CA LYS A 252 13.56 -6.93 11.86
C LYS A 252 13.87 -5.52 11.39
N THR A 253 12.94 -4.90 10.67
CA THR A 253 13.06 -3.54 10.15
C THR A 253 11.93 -2.66 10.66
N ALA A 254 12.15 -1.36 10.58
CA ALA A 254 11.12 -0.33 10.65
C ALA A 254 11.38 0.68 9.52
N VAL A 255 10.44 1.59 9.28
CA VAL A 255 10.61 2.64 8.27
C VAL A 255 11.87 3.45 8.58
N GLY A 256 12.77 3.53 7.60
CA GLY A 256 14.04 4.24 7.68
C GLY A 256 15.23 3.42 8.21
N THR A 257 15.06 2.14 8.55
CA THR A 257 16.17 1.25 8.94
C THR A 257 17.20 1.16 7.81
N THR A 258 18.46 1.49 8.08
CA THR A 258 19.56 1.31 7.13
C THR A 258 20.20 -0.06 7.34
N LEU A 259 20.45 -0.77 6.25
CA LEU A 259 21.00 -2.13 6.23
C LEU A 259 22.41 -2.14 5.62
N SER A 260 23.15 -3.23 5.85
CA SER A 260 24.35 -3.54 5.09
C SER A 260 24.00 -3.92 3.65
N ASP A 261 25.01 -3.90 2.77
CA ASP A 261 24.83 -4.23 1.36
C ASP A 261 24.16 -5.60 1.20
N ILE A 262 23.12 -5.66 0.36
CA ILE A 262 22.41 -6.90 0.06
C ILE A 262 22.88 -7.40 -1.29
N THR A 263 23.51 -8.57 -1.33
CA THR A 263 23.78 -9.27 -2.60
C THR A 263 22.84 -10.46 -2.72
N GLY A 264 22.13 -10.56 -3.85
CA GLY A 264 21.10 -11.57 -4.04
C GLY A 264 20.63 -11.66 -5.49
N VAL A 265 19.76 -12.62 -5.77
CA VAL A 265 19.20 -12.83 -7.12
C VAL A 265 17.86 -12.14 -7.27
N VAL A 266 17.65 -11.47 -8.39
CA VAL A 266 16.34 -10.90 -8.75
C VAL A 266 15.41 -12.01 -9.21
N CYS A 267 14.19 -12.06 -8.70
CA CYS A 267 13.15 -12.97 -9.19
C CYS A 267 11.76 -12.33 -9.07
N TYR A 268 10.74 -12.98 -9.62
CA TYR A 268 9.35 -12.60 -9.40
C TYR A 268 8.62 -13.72 -8.67
N GLN A 269 7.98 -13.41 -7.54
CA GLN A 269 7.21 -14.36 -6.75
C GLN A 269 6.14 -13.62 -5.94
N PHE A 270 5.08 -14.32 -5.53
CA PHE A 270 4.02 -13.75 -4.67
C PHE A 270 3.44 -12.41 -5.15
N GLY A 271 3.44 -12.17 -6.46
CA GLY A 271 2.90 -10.94 -7.05
C GLY A 271 3.89 -9.79 -7.19
N PHE A 272 5.14 -9.91 -6.75
CA PHE A 272 6.11 -8.82 -6.77
C PHE A 272 7.49 -9.29 -7.25
N PHE A 273 8.33 -8.34 -7.65
CA PHE A 273 9.75 -8.56 -7.84
C PHE A 273 10.48 -8.58 -6.50
N TYR A 274 11.36 -9.56 -6.32
CA TYR A 274 12.15 -9.79 -5.13
C TYR A 274 13.65 -9.74 -5.45
N VAL A 275 14.44 -9.43 -4.43
CA VAL A 275 15.83 -9.89 -4.34
C VAL A 275 15.91 -10.96 -3.25
N LEU A 276 16.34 -12.16 -3.60
CA LEU A 276 16.63 -13.24 -2.65
C LEU A 276 18.10 -13.12 -2.20
N PRO A 277 18.38 -12.69 -0.95
CA PRO A 277 19.75 -12.51 -0.50
C PRO A 277 20.53 -13.83 -0.54
N LEU A 278 21.83 -13.77 -0.85
CA LEU A 278 22.70 -14.92 -0.66
C LEU A 278 22.83 -15.27 0.83
N THR A 279 22.90 -14.23 1.67
CA THR A 279 22.90 -14.29 3.13
C THR A 279 22.11 -13.10 3.68
N ALA A 280 21.58 -13.23 4.89
CA ALA A 280 20.81 -12.17 5.53
C ALA A 280 21.65 -10.90 5.72
N PRO A 281 21.09 -9.71 5.42
CA PRO A 281 21.74 -8.46 5.78
C PRO A 281 21.71 -8.23 7.29
N THR A 282 22.48 -7.24 7.73
CA THR A 282 22.52 -6.74 9.11
C THR A 282 22.02 -5.32 9.17
N VAL A 283 21.45 -4.93 10.32
CA VAL A 283 21.06 -3.54 10.58
C VAL A 283 22.32 -2.71 10.85
N VAL A 284 22.49 -1.64 10.08
CA VAL A 284 23.57 -0.65 10.25
C VAL A 284 23.13 0.48 11.17
N SER A 285 21.91 0.98 10.97
CA SER A 285 21.31 1.99 11.85
C SER A 285 19.79 1.91 11.81
N SER A 286 19.15 2.45 12.84
CA SER A 286 17.70 2.64 12.89
C SER A 286 17.39 4.10 13.21
N PRO A 287 16.29 4.67 12.70
CA PRO A 287 15.90 6.02 13.05
C PRO A 287 15.52 6.14 14.54
N ASP A 288 15.49 7.37 15.04
CA ASP A 288 15.01 7.66 16.39
C ASP A 288 13.57 7.18 16.56
N THR A 289 13.27 6.50 17.67
CA THR A 289 11.96 5.92 17.95
C THR A 289 11.06 6.87 18.72
N ILE A 290 11.57 8.03 19.12
CA ILE A 290 10.80 9.07 19.82
C ILE A 290 9.88 9.78 18.82
N VAL A 291 8.58 9.63 19.05
CA VAL A 291 7.55 10.45 18.42
C VAL A 291 7.20 11.60 19.36
N LEU A 292 7.13 12.81 18.83
CA LEU A 292 6.74 13.98 19.61
C LEU A 292 5.21 14.11 19.62
N PRO A 293 4.61 14.46 20.77
CA PRO A 293 3.22 14.91 20.80
C PRO A 293 2.97 16.08 19.86
N SER A 294 1.74 16.19 19.37
CA SER A 294 1.33 17.31 18.53
C SER A 294 1.57 18.66 19.21
N SER A 295 1.88 19.69 18.42
CA SER A 295 1.93 21.07 18.89
C SER A 295 0.53 21.68 19.08
N ILE A 296 -0.50 21.05 18.50
CA ILE A 296 -1.90 21.47 18.58
C ILE A 296 -2.51 20.99 19.90
N LYS A 297 -2.90 21.96 20.73
CA LYS A 297 -3.55 21.74 22.03
C LYS A 297 -4.95 22.33 22.04
N SER A 298 -5.90 21.68 22.72
CA SER A 298 -7.16 22.35 23.04
C SER A 298 -6.89 23.60 23.89
N LYS A 299 -7.53 24.71 23.53
CA LYS A 299 -7.45 25.98 24.27
C LYS A 299 -8.78 26.19 24.98
N PRO A 300 -8.89 25.99 26.30
CA PRO A 300 -10.16 26.06 27.02
C PRO A 300 -10.94 27.37 26.77
N PHE A 301 -10.23 28.50 26.73
CA PHE A 301 -10.79 29.84 26.58
C PHE A 301 -10.89 30.33 25.12
N ALA A 302 -10.44 29.55 24.13
CA ALA A 302 -10.58 29.94 22.73
C ALA A 302 -12.03 29.76 22.29
N ILE A 303 -12.73 30.88 22.12
CA ILE A 303 -14.18 30.91 21.90
C ILE A 303 -14.64 30.53 20.49
N CYS A 304 -13.76 30.71 19.50
CA CYS A 304 -14.05 30.44 18.09
C CYS A 304 -13.33 29.19 17.57
N SER A 305 -12.54 28.52 18.40
CA SER A 305 -11.64 27.46 17.95
C SER A 305 -12.00 26.14 18.59
N LEU A 306 -11.98 25.08 17.77
CA LEU A 306 -12.13 23.71 18.21
C LEU A 306 -10.92 22.92 17.71
N THR A 307 -10.37 22.07 18.56
CA THR A 307 -9.48 20.99 18.12
C THR A 307 -10.29 19.74 17.83
N PHE A 308 -9.85 18.98 16.83
CA PHE A 308 -10.43 17.69 16.52
C PHE A 308 -9.32 16.68 16.25
N GLY A 309 -9.56 15.39 16.48
CA GLY A 309 -8.66 14.32 16.07
C GLY A 309 -9.38 13.27 15.23
N ASP A 310 -8.62 12.52 14.45
CA ASP A 310 -9.10 11.42 13.61
C ASP A 310 -8.23 10.19 13.87
N TYR A 311 -8.85 9.03 14.10
CA TYR A 311 -8.11 7.81 14.45
C TYR A 311 -8.89 6.52 14.20
N ASN A 312 -8.42 5.70 13.26
CA ASN A 312 -8.76 4.28 13.18
C ASN A 312 -8.01 3.53 14.30
N VAL A 313 -8.75 2.93 15.24
CA VAL A 313 -8.19 2.29 16.45
C VAL A 313 -8.01 0.78 16.36
N GLU A 314 -8.09 0.21 15.15
CA GLU A 314 -7.86 -1.21 14.82
C GLU A 314 -8.65 -2.18 15.72
N ASN A 315 -9.88 -2.52 15.31
CA ASN A 315 -10.74 -3.52 15.95
C ASN A 315 -10.84 -3.40 17.48
N LEU A 316 -11.17 -2.20 17.97
CA LEU A 316 -11.15 -1.92 19.40
C LEU A 316 -12.41 -2.43 20.11
N ALA A 317 -12.22 -3.33 21.08
CA ALA A 317 -13.24 -3.89 21.97
C ALA A 317 -12.87 -3.61 23.46
N PRO A 318 -13.74 -3.91 24.45
CA PRO A 318 -13.47 -3.56 25.85
C PRO A 318 -12.21 -4.23 26.43
N THR A 319 -11.88 -5.42 25.94
CA THR A 319 -10.77 -6.26 26.42
C THR A 319 -9.53 -6.21 25.53
N SER A 320 -9.53 -5.37 24.49
CA SER A 320 -8.40 -5.18 23.60
C SER A 320 -7.15 -4.74 24.39
N SER A 321 -6.06 -5.50 24.26
CA SER A 321 -4.80 -5.24 24.98
C SER A 321 -4.18 -3.89 24.62
N HIS A 322 -4.48 -3.37 23.43
CA HIS A 322 -3.99 -2.08 22.94
C HIS A 322 -4.82 -0.87 23.39
N LEU A 323 -6.00 -1.05 23.97
CA LEU A 323 -6.89 0.04 24.39
C LEU A 323 -6.20 1.08 25.28
N PRO A 324 -5.41 0.69 26.32
CA PRO A 324 -4.71 1.67 27.15
C PRO A 324 -3.70 2.51 26.36
N THR A 325 -3.06 1.94 25.34
CA THR A 325 -2.11 2.66 24.48
C THR A 325 -2.84 3.63 23.57
N ILE A 326 -3.97 3.24 22.98
CA ILE A 326 -4.85 4.14 22.22
C ILE A 326 -5.32 5.32 23.09
N ALA A 327 -5.76 5.04 24.32
CA ALA A 327 -6.13 6.08 25.27
C ALA A 327 -4.97 7.04 25.57
N ASN A 328 -3.75 6.52 25.72
CA ASN A 328 -2.54 7.33 25.88
C ASN A 328 -2.21 8.17 24.64
N HIS A 329 -2.40 7.65 23.42
CA HIS A 329 -2.24 8.42 22.19
C HIS A 329 -3.19 9.63 22.18
N ILE A 330 -4.47 9.41 22.47
CA ILE A 330 -5.46 10.50 22.50
C ILE A 330 -5.16 11.51 23.62
N ALA A 331 -4.79 11.03 24.80
CA ALA A 331 -4.51 11.86 25.96
C ALA A 331 -3.25 12.72 25.78
N ASN A 332 -2.13 12.09 25.47
CA ASN A 332 -0.81 12.69 25.58
C ASN A 332 -0.21 13.09 24.24
N TYR A 333 -0.48 12.36 23.15
CA TYR A 333 0.07 12.66 21.84
C TYR A 333 -0.83 13.62 21.04
N LEU A 334 -2.15 13.43 21.10
CA LEU A 334 -3.12 14.33 20.46
C LEU A 334 -3.55 15.50 21.37
N ASN A 335 -3.08 15.53 22.62
CA ASN A 335 -3.41 16.55 23.63
C ASN A 335 -4.92 16.74 23.87
N THR A 336 -5.70 15.65 23.94
CA THR A 336 -7.14 15.67 24.24
C THR A 336 -7.97 16.64 23.36
N PRO A 337 -8.15 16.34 22.07
CA PRO A 337 -8.95 17.17 21.16
C PRO A 337 -10.39 17.45 21.66
N ASP A 338 -11.03 18.52 21.19
CA ASP A 338 -12.41 18.83 21.62
C ASP A 338 -13.44 17.82 21.10
N ILE A 339 -13.16 17.22 19.94
CA ILE A 339 -13.93 16.15 19.32
C ILE A 339 -12.99 15.12 18.65
N MET A 340 -13.28 13.83 18.77
CA MET A 340 -12.56 12.76 18.08
C MET A 340 -13.50 12.07 17.09
N PHE A 341 -13.02 11.89 15.86
CA PHE A 341 -13.55 10.98 14.86
C PHE A 341 -12.85 9.64 15.09
N ILE A 342 -13.57 8.61 15.50
CA ILE A 342 -13.00 7.29 15.79
C ILE A 342 -13.65 6.25 14.87
N GLN A 343 -12.83 5.44 14.21
CA GLN A 343 -13.25 4.31 13.39
C GLN A 343 -12.85 3.00 14.08
N GLU A 344 -13.38 1.87 13.61
CA GLU A 344 -13.05 0.54 14.15
C GLU A 344 -13.42 0.28 15.62
N ILE A 345 -14.53 0.87 16.07
CA ILE A 345 -15.13 0.49 17.35
C ILE A 345 -15.91 -0.82 17.16
N GLN A 346 -15.57 -1.84 17.95
CA GLN A 346 -16.29 -3.10 18.09
C GLN A 346 -17.41 -3.02 19.13
N ASP A 347 -18.32 -4.00 19.09
CA ASP A 347 -19.37 -4.13 20.09
C ASP A 347 -18.75 -4.62 21.40
N ASN A 348 -19.60 -4.83 22.41
CA ASN A 348 -19.16 -5.23 23.74
C ASN A 348 -18.55 -6.64 23.80
N SER A 349 -18.77 -7.47 22.77
CA SER A 349 -18.30 -8.86 22.68
C SER A 349 -17.06 -9.01 21.78
N GLY A 350 -16.63 -7.93 21.12
CA GLY A 350 -15.46 -7.93 20.25
C GLY A 350 -15.68 -8.85 19.06
N PRO A 351 -14.72 -9.71 18.65
CA PRO A 351 -14.89 -10.59 17.49
C PRO A 351 -15.83 -11.79 17.72
N THR A 352 -16.51 -11.87 18.87
CA THR A 352 -17.41 -12.99 19.19
C THR A 352 -18.77 -12.77 18.54
N ASP A 353 -19.16 -13.66 17.64
CA ASP A 353 -20.45 -13.60 16.95
C ASP A 353 -21.59 -14.15 17.83
N ASP A 354 -22.14 -13.29 18.70
CA ASP A 354 -23.21 -13.63 19.68
C ASP A 354 -24.47 -12.77 19.55
N GLY A 355 -24.55 -11.93 18.50
CA GLY A 355 -25.67 -11.03 18.22
C GLY A 355 -25.67 -9.72 19.04
N VAL A 356 -24.65 -9.46 19.85
CA VAL A 356 -24.48 -8.18 20.56
C VAL A 356 -24.05 -7.10 19.57
N ILE A 357 -24.83 -6.01 19.49
CA ILE A 357 -24.52 -4.87 18.59
C ILE A 357 -24.14 -3.58 19.33
N ASP A 358 -24.35 -3.54 20.65
CA ASP A 358 -24.07 -2.38 21.49
C ASP A 358 -22.55 -2.26 21.73
N ALA A 359 -22.03 -1.04 21.69
CA ALA A 359 -20.62 -0.70 21.92
C ALA A 359 -20.41 0.22 23.14
N ASN A 360 -21.42 0.37 24.00
CA ASN A 360 -21.36 1.25 25.18
C ASN A 360 -20.26 0.84 26.18
N VAL A 361 -19.98 -0.45 26.37
CA VAL A 361 -18.89 -0.91 27.25
C VAL A 361 -17.56 -0.59 26.61
N THR A 362 -17.41 -0.81 25.29
CA THR A 362 -16.20 -0.47 24.53
C THR A 362 -15.87 1.02 24.66
N LEU A 363 -16.85 1.88 24.33
CA LEU A 363 -16.69 3.33 24.35
C LEU A 363 -16.50 3.86 25.77
N SER A 364 -17.23 3.34 26.77
CA SER A 364 -17.06 3.73 28.17
C SER A 364 -15.67 3.36 28.70
N THR A 365 -15.16 2.19 28.32
CA THR A 365 -13.81 1.75 28.70
C THR A 365 -12.74 2.68 28.12
N LEU A 366 -12.86 3.05 26.83
CA LEU A 366 -11.95 3.99 26.19
C LEU A 366 -11.98 5.38 26.86
N VAL A 367 -13.15 5.99 27.05
CA VAL A 367 -13.24 7.34 27.65
C VAL A 367 -12.78 7.35 29.12
N ASN A 368 -13.04 6.28 29.87
CA ASN A 368 -12.54 6.15 31.24
C ASN A 368 -11.02 6.03 31.27
N SER A 369 -10.42 5.27 30.35
CA SER A 369 -8.97 5.15 30.24
C SER A 369 -8.32 6.50 29.87
N ILE A 370 -8.92 7.25 28.93
CA ILE A 370 -8.46 8.61 28.59
C ILE A 370 -8.56 9.54 29.81
N ALA A 371 -9.67 9.49 30.55
CA ALA A 371 -9.88 10.31 31.73
C ALA A 371 -8.88 9.99 32.85
N GLN A 372 -8.53 8.71 33.04
CA GLN A 372 -7.50 8.30 34.01
C GLN A 372 -6.12 8.88 33.70
N ILE A 373 -5.80 9.09 32.42
CA ILE A 373 -4.49 9.63 31.99
C ILE A 373 -4.49 11.16 32.03
N SER A 374 -5.56 11.80 31.56
CA SER A 374 -5.58 13.24 31.25
C SER A 374 -6.47 14.11 32.15
N ASN A 375 -7.31 13.49 32.98
CA ASN A 375 -8.44 14.12 33.68
C ASN A 375 -9.49 14.77 32.75
N VAL A 376 -9.44 14.53 31.44
CA VAL A 376 -10.47 14.97 30.49
C VAL A 376 -11.52 13.87 30.35
N THR A 377 -12.77 14.20 30.64
CA THR A 377 -13.90 13.29 30.44
C THR A 377 -14.58 13.58 29.11
N TYR A 378 -14.54 12.60 28.20
CA TYR A 378 -15.33 12.63 26.98
C TYR A 378 -16.73 12.06 27.22
N GLN A 379 -17.71 12.63 26.52
CA GLN A 379 -18.94 11.95 26.17
C GLN A 379 -18.78 11.28 24.80
N TYR A 380 -19.65 10.35 24.45
CA TYR A 380 -19.61 9.70 23.13
C TYR A 380 -20.99 9.59 22.48
N THR A 381 -20.99 9.41 21.17
CA THR A 381 -22.21 9.09 20.42
C THR A 381 -21.87 8.20 19.22
N SER A 382 -22.75 7.24 18.95
CA SER A 382 -22.67 6.26 17.87
C SER A 382 -24.07 5.75 17.55
N ILE A 383 -24.21 4.99 16.46
CA ILE A 383 -25.45 4.29 16.08
C ILE A 383 -25.10 2.83 15.88
N ASN A 384 -25.82 1.92 16.56
CA ASN A 384 -25.63 0.48 16.41
C ASN A 384 -25.92 0.05 14.97
N PRO A 385 -25.10 -0.83 14.38
CA PRO A 385 -25.42 -1.43 13.08
C PRO A 385 -26.53 -2.47 13.22
N ILE A 386 -26.94 -3.04 12.08
CA ILE A 386 -27.59 -4.35 12.09
C ILE A 386 -26.50 -5.41 12.24
N ASP A 387 -26.78 -6.42 13.05
CA ASP A 387 -25.88 -7.53 13.31
C ASP A 387 -25.27 -8.10 12.01
N ASN A 388 -23.94 -8.14 11.93
CA ASN A 388 -23.13 -8.64 10.83
C ASN A 388 -23.29 -7.96 9.45
N GLN A 389 -23.92 -6.78 9.37
CA GLN A 389 -24.21 -6.12 8.07
C GLN A 389 -23.27 -4.97 7.66
N ASP A 390 -22.44 -4.46 8.57
CA ASP A 390 -21.56 -3.31 8.31
C ASP A 390 -20.12 -3.74 7.96
N GLY A 391 -19.86 -5.05 7.83
CA GLY A 391 -18.54 -5.60 7.49
C GLY A 391 -17.46 -5.28 8.53
N GLY A 392 -16.19 -5.42 8.11
CA GLY A 392 -15.05 -5.37 9.04
C GLY A 392 -14.73 -6.75 9.60
N GLN A 393 -14.13 -6.83 10.79
CA GLN A 393 -13.90 -8.13 11.45
C GLN A 393 -15.24 -8.84 11.70
N PRO A 394 -15.40 -10.10 11.23
CA PRO A 394 -16.62 -10.88 11.47
C PRO A 394 -16.99 -10.95 12.96
N GLY A 395 -18.29 -10.90 13.27
CA GLY A 395 -18.82 -10.89 14.64
C GLY A 395 -18.72 -9.54 15.36
N GLY A 396 -17.76 -8.67 15.00
CA GLY A 396 -17.49 -7.46 15.78
C GLY A 396 -18.35 -6.24 15.50
N ASN A 397 -19.30 -6.33 14.56
CA ASN A 397 -20.30 -5.28 14.25
C ASN A 397 -19.73 -3.87 14.04
N ILE A 398 -18.53 -3.73 13.46
CA ILE A 398 -17.73 -2.50 13.48
C ILE A 398 -18.51 -1.23 13.12
N ARG A 399 -18.24 -0.11 13.82
CA ARG A 399 -18.84 1.20 13.55
C ARG A 399 -17.88 2.36 13.73
N THR A 400 -18.30 3.52 13.24
CA THR A 400 -17.71 4.83 13.56
C THR A 400 -18.37 5.43 14.81
N ALA A 401 -17.62 6.23 15.57
CA ALA A 401 -18.12 6.96 16.74
C ALA A 401 -17.54 8.37 16.81
N PHE A 402 -18.19 9.23 17.59
CA PHE A 402 -17.61 10.49 18.05
C PHE A 402 -17.34 10.43 19.55
N LEU A 403 -16.17 10.88 19.98
CA LEU A 403 -15.93 11.30 21.37
C LEU A 403 -15.93 12.82 21.40
N TYR A 404 -16.57 13.45 22.38
CA TYR A 404 -16.62 14.91 22.44
C TYR A 404 -16.60 15.43 23.88
N ARG A 405 -15.99 16.60 24.04
CA ARG A 405 -15.92 17.32 25.32
C ARG A 405 -17.20 18.14 25.52
N ALA A 406 -18.11 17.69 26.38
CA ALA A 406 -19.42 18.32 26.57
C ALA A 406 -19.33 19.77 27.07
N GLU A 407 -18.21 20.16 27.67
CA GLU A 407 -17.91 21.53 28.05
C GLU A 407 -17.52 22.44 26.88
N LYS A 408 -17.31 21.90 25.67
CA LYS A 408 -16.96 22.64 24.45
C LYS A 408 -18.12 22.72 23.46
N LEU A 409 -18.76 21.57 23.20
CA LEU A 409 -19.83 21.42 22.24
C LEU A 409 -20.84 20.37 22.70
N LYS A 410 -22.07 20.48 22.19
CA LYS A 410 -23.16 19.53 22.42
C LYS A 410 -23.93 19.29 21.13
N LEU A 411 -24.60 18.15 21.04
CA LEU A 411 -25.55 17.90 19.95
C LEU A 411 -26.66 18.95 19.98
N VAL A 412 -27.04 19.43 18.79
CA VAL A 412 -28.22 20.29 18.62
C VAL A 412 -29.47 19.49 18.97
N SER A 413 -30.30 20.05 19.85
CA SER A 413 -31.49 19.38 20.36
C SER A 413 -32.70 19.45 19.41
N GLY A 414 -33.69 18.61 19.71
CA GLY A 414 -34.99 18.58 19.05
C GLY A 414 -35.04 17.73 17.78
N SER A 415 -34.04 16.89 17.54
CA SER A 415 -34.11 15.76 16.60
C SER A 415 -33.87 14.48 17.40
N PRO A 416 -34.59 13.38 17.14
CA PRO A 416 -34.28 12.09 17.74
C PRO A 416 -32.92 11.55 17.25
N VAL A 417 -32.37 10.57 17.96
CA VAL A 417 -31.23 9.77 17.47
C VAL A 417 -31.73 8.84 16.36
N GLY A 418 -31.00 8.71 15.27
CA GLY A 418 -31.34 7.78 14.19
C GLY A 418 -31.01 6.32 14.53
N GLY A 419 -31.81 5.39 14.03
CA GLY A 419 -31.54 3.95 14.06
C GLY A 419 -30.65 3.47 12.91
N SER A 420 -30.41 2.16 12.84
CA SER A 420 -29.46 1.54 11.90
C SER A 420 -29.82 1.75 10.42
N ILE A 421 -31.13 1.86 10.12
CA ILE A 421 -31.68 2.03 8.76
C ILE A 421 -32.33 3.40 8.54
N ASP A 422 -32.27 4.29 9.53
CA ASP A 422 -32.87 5.61 9.44
C ASP A 422 -31.95 6.58 8.69
N ALA A 423 -32.36 6.99 7.49
CA ALA A 423 -31.61 7.94 6.68
C ALA A 423 -31.64 9.35 7.28
N VAL A 424 -30.47 9.93 7.48
CA VAL A 424 -30.32 11.34 7.87
C VAL A 424 -30.54 12.26 6.67
N GLU A 425 -31.34 13.29 6.86
CA GLU A 425 -31.71 14.29 5.87
C GLU A 425 -31.49 15.69 6.43
N VAL A 426 -31.12 16.62 5.55
CA VAL A 426 -30.99 18.04 5.86
C VAL A 426 -32.33 18.73 5.69
N LYS A 427 -32.88 19.24 6.79
CA LYS A 427 -34.06 20.11 6.81
C LYS A 427 -33.65 21.57 6.86
N ARG A 428 -34.12 22.37 5.91
CA ARG A 428 -33.94 23.83 5.93
C ARG A 428 -34.92 24.45 6.94
N THR A 429 -34.40 25.24 7.87
CA THR A 429 -35.22 26.02 8.82
C THR A 429 -34.89 27.51 8.74
N LEU A 430 -35.70 28.35 9.39
CA LEU A 430 -35.43 29.79 9.51
C LEU A 430 -34.08 30.10 10.19
N LEU A 431 -33.60 29.20 11.07
CA LEU A 431 -32.36 29.37 11.82
C LEU A 431 -31.14 28.69 11.16
N GLY A 432 -31.34 28.10 9.97
CA GLY A 432 -30.31 27.33 9.26
C GLY A 432 -30.66 25.85 9.07
N PRO A 433 -29.74 25.05 8.50
CA PRO A 433 -29.92 23.62 8.34
C PRO A 433 -30.03 22.91 9.70
N LYS A 434 -30.90 21.90 9.76
CA LYS A 434 -31.04 20.98 10.89
C LYS A 434 -31.16 19.55 10.35
N LEU A 435 -30.62 18.58 11.07
CA LEU A 435 -30.76 17.16 10.70
C LEU A 435 -32.09 16.59 11.21
N ASN A 436 -32.77 15.75 10.45
CA ASN A 436 -33.97 15.03 10.92
C ASN A 436 -33.64 14.04 12.07
N PHE A 437 -32.44 13.47 12.07
CA PHE A 437 -31.85 12.63 13.12
C PHE A 437 -30.51 13.23 13.57
N ASN A 438 -30.23 13.28 14.87
CA ASN A 438 -28.97 13.81 15.39
C ASN A 438 -28.46 13.05 16.63
N PRO A 439 -27.41 12.21 16.49
CA PRO A 439 -26.73 11.88 15.23
C PRO A 439 -27.61 11.04 14.28
N GLY A 440 -27.16 10.86 13.05
CA GLY A 440 -27.82 10.04 12.02
C GLY A 440 -26.84 9.37 11.05
N ARG A 441 -27.34 8.44 10.23
CA ARG A 441 -26.55 7.72 9.21
C ARG A 441 -26.87 8.24 7.79
N ILE A 442 -25.85 8.41 6.95
CA ILE A 442 -26.06 8.81 5.55
C ILE A 442 -26.57 7.62 4.75
N ASP A 443 -27.81 7.71 4.25
CA ASP A 443 -28.44 6.78 3.31
C ASP A 443 -28.11 5.29 3.59
N PRO A 444 -28.39 4.78 4.80
CA PRO A 444 -27.86 3.51 5.30
C PRO A 444 -28.36 2.27 4.54
N THR A 445 -29.42 2.42 3.72
CA THR A 445 -30.00 1.36 2.89
C THR A 445 -29.45 1.33 1.46
N ASN A 446 -28.56 2.27 1.10
CA ASN A 446 -27.94 2.29 -0.23
C ASN A 446 -27.04 1.08 -0.44
N ALA A 447 -27.11 0.48 -1.63
CA ALA A 447 -26.27 -0.66 -2.01
C ALA A 447 -24.76 -0.36 -1.95
N ALA A 448 -24.37 0.92 -2.04
CA ALA A 448 -22.99 1.36 -1.84
C ALA A 448 -22.43 0.95 -0.46
N TRP A 449 -23.29 0.74 0.54
CA TRP A 449 -22.89 0.38 1.91
C TRP A 449 -23.01 -1.12 2.22
N ASN A 450 -23.22 -1.97 1.21
CA ASN A 450 -23.26 -3.41 1.40
C ASN A 450 -21.96 -3.90 2.07
N SER A 451 -22.10 -4.59 3.21
CA SER A 451 -20.99 -5.10 4.01
C SER A 451 -19.89 -4.06 4.31
N THR A 452 -20.30 -2.79 4.49
CA THR A 452 -19.40 -1.67 4.83
C THR A 452 -20.06 -0.76 5.86
N ARG A 453 -19.24 -0.05 6.65
CA ARG A 453 -19.68 0.88 7.70
C ARG A 453 -20.45 2.04 7.08
N LYS A 454 -21.58 2.41 7.68
CA LYS A 454 -22.39 3.56 7.25
C LYS A 454 -21.86 4.84 7.93
N PRO A 455 -21.70 5.97 7.21
CA PRO A 455 -21.16 7.20 7.79
C PRO A 455 -22.03 7.74 8.94
N LEU A 456 -21.39 8.18 10.02
CA LEU A 456 -22.05 8.83 11.15
C LEU A 456 -21.98 10.35 11.02
N VAL A 457 -23.14 11.02 11.07
CA VAL A 457 -23.24 12.47 10.99
C VAL A 457 -23.74 13.03 12.30
N ALA A 458 -23.19 14.18 12.71
CA ALA A 458 -23.72 14.92 13.84
C ALA A 458 -23.72 16.44 13.60
N HIS A 459 -24.74 17.10 14.14
CA HIS A 459 -24.90 18.56 14.17
C HIS A 459 -24.65 19.06 15.59
N TRP A 460 -23.58 19.83 15.75
CA TRP A 460 -23.09 20.35 17.01
C TRP A 460 -23.36 21.84 17.16
N ARG A 461 -23.52 22.27 18.41
CA ARG A 461 -23.58 23.66 18.86
C ARG A 461 -22.44 23.88 19.85
N THR A 462 -21.58 24.86 19.59
CA THR A 462 -20.65 25.32 20.63
C THR A 462 -21.40 26.05 21.74
N LYS A 463 -20.77 26.27 22.89
CA LYS A 463 -21.38 27.04 24.00
C LYS A 463 -21.85 28.45 23.60
N LEU A 464 -21.24 29.06 22.57
CA LEU A 464 -21.59 30.39 22.08
C LEU A 464 -22.60 30.40 20.94
N GLY A 465 -23.08 29.22 20.52
CA GLY A 465 -24.15 29.12 19.54
C GLY A 465 -23.69 28.94 18.09
N PHE A 466 -22.40 28.71 17.84
CA PHE A 466 -21.89 28.40 16.49
C PHE A 466 -22.12 26.94 16.16
N ASP A 467 -22.63 26.69 14.95
CA ASP A 467 -22.92 25.37 14.45
C ASP A 467 -21.72 24.74 13.72
N LEU A 468 -21.57 23.44 13.89
CA LEU A 468 -20.60 22.59 13.20
C LEU A 468 -21.28 21.28 12.79
N PHE A 469 -21.09 20.86 11.54
CA PHE A 469 -21.50 19.55 11.06
C PHE A 469 -20.27 18.66 10.90
N THR A 470 -20.31 17.47 11.48
CA THR A 470 -19.24 16.49 11.32
C THR A 470 -19.76 15.22 10.67
N ILE A 471 -18.94 14.62 9.80
CA ILE A 471 -19.23 13.36 9.12
C ILE A 471 -18.03 12.44 9.35
N ASN A 472 -18.24 11.31 10.00
CA ASN A 472 -17.22 10.29 10.24
C ASN A 472 -17.44 9.13 9.27
N VAL A 473 -16.43 8.81 8.44
CA VAL A 473 -16.48 7.73 7.45
C VAL A 473 -15.52 6.61 7.81
N HIS A 474 -15.87 5.40 7.37
CA HIS A 474 -14.96 4.27 7.27
C HIS A 474 -15.39 3.47 6.02
N LEU A 475 -14.74 3.74 4.89
CA LEU A 475 -15.15 3.20 3.58
C LEU A 475 -14.66 1.76 3.35
N SER A 476 -15.06 1.15 2.23
CA SER A 476 -14.68 -0.23 1.90
C SER A 476 -13.16 -0.35 1.73
N SER A 477 -12.55 -1.31 2.43
CA SER A 477 -11.12 -1.57 2.35
C SER A 477 -10.67 -1.98 0.95
N LYS A 478 -9.37 -1.84 0.68
CA LYS A 478 -8.77 -2.23 -0.61
C LYS A 478 -8.58 -3.75 -0.76
N GLY A 479 -9.22 -4.55 0.11
CA GLY A 479 -9.14 -6.01 0.10
C GLY A 479 -9.62 -6.61 -1.24
N GLY A 480 -8.90 -7.62 -1.72
CA GLY A 480 -9.16 -8.23 -3.03
C GLY A 480 -8.57 -7.47 -4.23
N SER A 481 -7.76 -6.43 -3.97
CA SER A 481 -6.92 -5.80 -5.01
C SER A 481 -5.81 -6.75 -5.47
N SER A 482 -5.36 -6.61 -6.71
CA SER A 482 -4.16 -7.30 -7.19
C SER A 482 -2.90 -6.58 -6.69
N SER A 483 -1.75 -7.25 -6.76
CA SER A 483 -0.46 -6.57 -6.62
C SER A 483 -0.33 -5.40 -7.59
N THR A 484 0.38 -4.34 -7.17
CA THR A 484 0.78 -3.21 -8.01
C THR A 484 1.73 -3.61 -9.14
N GLN A 485 2.38 -4.77 -9.03
CA GLN A 485 3.30 -5.36 -10.00
C GLN A 485 2.70 -6.61 -10.68
N GLY A 486 1.38 -6.82 -10.59
CA GLY A 486 0.67 -7.93 -11.22
C GLY A 486 0.42 -7.78 -12.73
N ASP A 487 -0.15 -8.83 -13.31
CA ASP A 487 -0.39 -8.98 -14.77
C ASP A 487 -1.43 -7.98 -15.30
N ALA A 488 -2.51 -7.74 -14.55
CA ALA A 488 -3.58 -6.81 -14.91
C ALA A 488 -3.13 -5.34 -14.86
N ARG A 489 -3.35 -4.57 -15.93
CA ARG A 489 -2.95 -3.15 -16.04
C ARG A 489 -4.11 -2.23 -16.46
N PRO A 490 -4.33 -1.10 -15.76
CA PRO A 490 -3.83 -0.81 -14.41
C PRO A 490 -4.18 -1.92 -13.39
N PRO A 491 -3.43 -2.08 -12.28
CA PRO A 491 -3.73 -3.06 -11.23
C PRO A 491 -5.19 -3.00 -10.77
N VAL A 492 -5.75 -4.16 -10.42
CA VAL A 492 -7.10 -4.23 -9.85
C VAL A 492 -7.10 -3.51 -8.50
N ASN A 493 -7.81 -2.39 -8.43
CA ASN A 493 -8.07 -1.64 -7.20
C ASN A 493 -9.49 -2.00 -6.73
N SER A 494 -9.63 -2.99 -5.85
CA SER A 494 -10.94 -3.55 -5.46
C SER A 494 -11.40 -3.06 -4.08
N PRO A 495 -12.71 -2.95 -3.80
CA PRO A 495 -13.79 -2.70 -4.75
C PRO A 495 -13.90 -1.18 -5.04
N ILE A 496 -13.29 -0.70 -6.14
CA ILE A 496 -13.29 0.73 -6.47
C ILE A 496 -14.68 1.28 -6.80
N GLU A 497 -15.57 0.47 -7.38
CA GLU A 497 -16.94 0.87 -7.69
C GLU A 497 -17.72 1.18 -6.40
N ALA A 498 -17.53 0.36 -5.36
CA ALA A 498 -18.14 0.60 -4.05
C ALA A 498 -17.62 1.90 -3.44
N ARG A 499 -16.30 2.11 -3.38
CA ARG A 499 -15.71 3.35 -2.86
C ARG A 499 -16.17 4.59 -3.63
N THR A 500 -16.22 4.51 -4.96
CA THR A 500 -16.71 5.62 -5.81
C THR A 500 -18.17 5.95 -5.49
N ALA A 501 -19.04 4.94 -5.34
CA ALA A 501 -20.44 5.13 -5.00
C ALA A 501 -20.62 5.69 -3.58
N GLN A 502 -19.81 5.24 -2.62
CA GLN A 502 -19.83 5.72 -1.23
C GLN A 502 -19.44 7.20 -1.15
N VAL A 503 -18.35 7.61 -1.82
CA VAL A 503 -17.93 9.01 -1.88
C VAL A 503 -18.98 9.88 -2.57
N ALA A 504 -19.62 9.39 -3.64
CA ALA A 504 -20.72 10.09 -4.30
C ALA A 504 -21.94 10.27 -3.38
N ASN A 505 -22.25 9.27 -2.56
CA ASN A 505 -23.34 9.32 -1.58
C ASN A 505 -23.06 10.38 -0.50
N VAL A 506 -21.86 10.38 0.09
CA VAL A 506 -21.43 11.40 1.04
C VAL A 506 -21.42 12.79 0.41
N ALA A 507 -20.97 12.93 -0.84
CA ALA A 507 -20.99 14.20 -1.57
C ALA A 507 -22.41 14.73 -1.78
N THR A 508 -23.39 13.86 -2.03
CA THR A 508 -24.81 14.25 -2.15
C THR A 508 -25.32 14.83 -0.83
N PHE A 509 -25.01 14.19 0.29
CA PHE A 509 -25.37 14.70 1.61
C PHE A 509 -24.70 16.06 1.91
N VAL A 510 -23.39 16.19 1.66
CA VAL A 510 -22.65 17.44 1.84
C VAL A 510 -23.22 18.56 0.96
N SER A 511 -23.57 18.25 -0.29
CA SER A 511 -24.22 19.18 -1.21
C SER A 511 -25.55 19.69 -0.63
N SER A 512 -26.36 18.82 -0.02
CA SER A 512 -27.61 19.23 0.63
C SER A 512 -27.39 20.18 1.82
N LEU A 513 -26.34 19.99 2.61
CA LEU A 513 -25.94 20.91 3.68
C LEU A 513 -25.55 22.29 3.12
N LEU A 514 -24.69 22.31 2.10
CA LEU A 514 -24.20 23.55 1.47
C LEU A 514 -25.31 24.28 0.70
N HIS A 515 -26.27 23.56 0.12
CA HIS A 515 -27.47 24.17 -0.49
C HIS A 515 -28.37 24.82 0.56
N ALA A 516 -28.53 24.20 1.73
CA ALA A 516 -29.31 24.78 2.82
C ALA A 516 -28.60 25.98 3.48
N ASN A 517 -27.26 25.94 3.56
CA ASN A 517 -26.42 27.04 4.01
C ASN A 517 -25.02 26.97 3.37
N PRO A 518 -24.68 27.87 2.43
CA PRO A 518 -23.37 27.91 1.78
C PRO A 518 -22.20 28.20 2.75
N LEU A 519 -22.50 28.71 3.95
CA LEU A 519 -21.55 28.99 5.02
C LEU A 519 -21.60 27.96 6.15
N ALA A 520 -22.14 26.76 5.90
CA ALA A 520 -22.11 25.67 6.86
C ALA A 520 -20.66 25.27 7.17
N SER A 521 -20.28 25.26 8.44
CA SER A 521 -19.00 24.71 8.88
C SER A 521 -19.11 23.18 8.84
N ILE A 522 -18.41 22.54 7.90
CA ILE A 522 -18.40 21.07 7.72
C ILE A 522 -16.98 20.55 7.87
N VAL A 523 -16.83 19.46 8.64
CA VAL A 523 -15.64 18.60 8.68
C VAL A 523 -16.06 17.17 8.38
N LEU A 524 -15.56 16.62 7.29
CA LEU A 524 -15.68 15.22 6.93
C LEU A 524 -14.32 14.56 7.18
N ALA A 525 -14.25 13.54 8.03
CA ALA A 525 -12.99 12.88 8.37
C ALA A 525 -13.16 11.37 8.58
N GLY A 526 -12.06 10.64 8.53
CA GLY A 526 -12.00 9.20 8.80
C GLY A 526 -11.18 8.45 7.77
N ASP A 527 -11.33 7.13 7.82
CA ASP A 527 -10.65 6.19 6.94
C ASP A 527 -11.43 6.06 5.62
N PHE A 528 -10.90 6.64 4.54
CA PHE A 528 -11.51 6.53 3.21
C PHE A 528 -11.05 5.28 2.45
N ASN A 529 -10.04 4.57 2.93
CA ASN A 529 -9.45 3.42 2.24
C ASN A 529 -9.09 3.70 0.77
N GLU A 530 -8.77 4.95 0.43
CA GLU A 530 -8.40 5.34 -0.93
C GLU A 530 -7.53 6.59 -0.93
N TYR A 531 -6.55 6.60 -1.83
CA TYR A 531 -5.64 7.72 -1.98
C TYR A 531 -6.33 8.91 -2.66
N ILE A 532 -6.09 10.14 -2.20
CA ILE A 532 -6.60 11.36 -2.86
C ILE A 532 -6.17 11.46 -4.34
N GLN A 533 -5.08 10.75 -4.67
CA GLN A 533 -4.51 10.54 -5.99
C GLN A 533 -5.42 9.75 -6.94
N THR A 534 -6.32 8.92 -6.42
CA THR A 534 -7.37 8.22 -7.19
C THR A 534 -8.50 9.20 -7.50
N ARG A 535 -8.24 10.16 -8.39
CA ARG A 535 -9.12 11.32 -8.65
C ARG A 535 -10.52 10.92 -9.09
N SER A 536 -10.67 9.78 -9.76
CA SER A 536 -11.97 9.23 -10.16
C SER A 536 -12.94 9.03 -8.98
N VAL A 537 -12.43 8.55 -7.84
CA VAL A 537 -13.21 8.30 -6.61
C VAL A 537 -13.60 9.62 -5.95
N TYR A 538 -12.66 10.55 -5.84
CA TYR A 538 -12.82 11.79 -5.07
C TYR A 538 -13.48 12.95 -5.83
N LYS A 539 -13.64 12.83 -7.16
CA LYS A 539 -14.24 13.86 -8.01
C LYS A 539 -15.57 14.44 -7.47
N PRO A 540 -16.54 13.64 -6.95
CA PRO A 540 -17.79 14.19 -6.46
C PRO A 540 -17.62 15.11 -5.24
N ILE A 541 -16.72 14.77 -4.32
CA ILE A 541 -16.58 15.48 -3.03
C ILE A 541 -15.60 16.65 -3.10
N LEU A 542 -14.52 16.56 -3.89
CA LEU A 542 -13.50 17.62 -3.99
C LEU A 542 -13.98 18.86 -4.73
N SER A 543 -15.14 18.80 -5.40
CA SER A 543 -15.82 20.00 -5.91
C SER A 543 -16.53 20.82 -4.82
N LEU A 544 -16.75 20.22 -3.64
CA LEU A 544 -17.50 20.81 -2.52
C LEU A 544 -16.62 21.16 -1.33
N LEU A 545 -15.61 20.33 -1.04
CA LEU A 545 -14.73 20.43 0.11
C LEU A 545 -13.26 20.48 -0.33
N THR A 546 -12.39 21.00 0.53
CA THR A 546 -10.94 20.99 0.34
C THR A 546 -10.28 20.02 1.30
N ASP A 547 -9.26 19.30 0.85
CA ASP A 547 -8.35 18.55 1.72
C ASP A 547 -7.66 19.48 2.74
N ILE A 548 -7.73 19.14 4.02
CA ILE A 548 -7.12 19.94 5.08
C ILE A 548 -5.60 19.97 4.97
N ASP A 549 -4.97 18.90 4.46
CA ASP A 549 -3.51 18.85 4.32
C ASP A 549 -3.03 19.92 3.33
N GLU A 550 -3.78 20.12 2.25
CA GLU A 550 -3.55 21.23 1.31
C GLU A 550 -3.77 22.57 2.01
N ALA A 551 -4.88 22.73 2.73
CA ALA A 551 -5.23 23.98 3.40
C ALA A 551 -4.25 24.37 4.53
N ALA A 552 -3.68 23.40 5.22
CA ALA A 552 -2.70 23.57 6.29
C ALA A 552 -1.26 23.66 5.77
N GLY A 553 -1.02 23.42 4.48
CA GLY A 553 0.30 23.49 3.86
C GLY A 553 1.22 22.33 4.22
N ILE A 554 0.66 21.15 4.51
CA ILE A 554 1.44 19.94 4.79
C ILE A 554 2.10 19.49 3.48
N LYS A 555 3.40 19.21 3.54
CA LYS A 555 4.16 18.72 2.38
C LYS A 555 3.56 17.39 1.92
N PRO A 556 3.34 17.17 0.61
CA PRO A 556 2.74 15.93 0.10
C PRO A 556 3.36 14.64 0.64
N VAL A 557 4.69 14.59 0.76
CA VAL A 557 5.41 13.41 1.27
C VAL A 557 5.19 13.14 2.77
N GLU A 558 4.67 14.09 3.54
CA GLU A 558 4.45 13.96 5.00
C GLU A 558 2.96 13.76 5.36
N ARG A 559 2.09 13.47 4.40
CA ARG A 559 0.64 13.33 4.62
C ARG A 559 0.17 11.92 4.93
N TYR A 560 1.10 10.96 5.00
CA TYR A 560 0.76 9.56 5.17
C TYR A 560 0.20 9.29 6.57
N SER A 561 -0.72 8.35 6.65
CA SER A 561 -1.27 7.82 7.90
C SER A 561 -1.07 6.31 8.02
N TYR A 562 -0.54 5.67 6.98
CA TYR A 562 -0.46 4.22 6.86
C TYR A 562 0.87 3.80 6.22
N VAL A 563 1.39 2.63 6.54
CA VAL A 563 2.58 2.08 5.88
C VAL A 563 2.31 0.63 5.47
N TYR A 564 2.32 0.39 4.17
CA TYR A 564 1.94 -0.88 3.57
C TYR A 564 2.70 -1.11 2.29
N ASP A 565 3.05 -2.38 2.07
CA ASP A 565 4.01 -2.81 1.06
C ASP A 565 5.22 -1.86 1.00
N GLN A 566 5.49 -1.28 -0.17
CA GLN A 566 6.62 -0.39 -0.39
C GLN A 566 6.39 1.06 0.06
N ASN A 567 5.16 1.43 0.43
CA ASN A 567 4.73 2.82 0.50
C ASN A 567 4.40 3.30 1.92
N SER A 568 4.62 4.60 2.12
CA SER A 568 3.86 5.40 3.08
C SER A 568 2.61 5.94 2.37
N GLU A 569 1.44 5.61 2.90
CA GLU A 569 0.14 5.80 2.26
C GLU A 569 -0.73 6.76 3.07
N GLN A 570 -1.52 7.59 2.38
CA GLN A 570 -2.56 8.38 3.02
C GLN A 570 -3.91 7.72 2.76
N LEU A 571 -4.52 7.16 3.80
CA LEU A 571 -5.87 6.56 3.76
C LEU A 571 -6.86 7.33 4.64
N ASP A 572 -6.37 7.97 5.69
CA ASP A 572 -7.15 8.85 6.55
C ASP A 572 -7.09 10.27 5.99
N HIS A 573 -8.27 10.83 5.72
CA HIS A 573 -8.38 12.16 5.12
C HIS A 573 -9.34 13.02 5.92
N VAL A 574 -9.10 14.33 5.88
CA VAL A 574 -10.01 15.32 6.43
C VAL A 574 -10.35 16.35 5.35
N LEU A 575 -11.61 16.40 4.97
CA LEU A 575 -12.16 17.35 4.00
C LEU A 575 -12.99 18.42 4.70
N ILE A 576 -12.70 19.69 4.40
CA ILE A 576 -13.30 20.85 5.06
C ILE A 576 -14.08 21.74 4.10
N SER A 577 -15.18 22.32 4.61
CA SER A 577 -15.98 23.29 3.86
C SER A 577 -15.20 24.58 3.52
N PRO A 578 -15.59 25.31 2.46
CA PRO A 578 -14.93 26.56 2.06
C PRO A 578 -14.82 27.59 3.19
N ILE A 579 -15.85 27.69 4.06
CA ILE A 579 -15.84 28.66 5.16
C ILE A 579 -14.84 28.27 6.27
N VAL A 580 -14.64 26.97 6.52
CA VAL A 580 -13.62 26.49 7.46
C VAL A 580 -12.22 26.78 6.92
N LYS A 581 -11.99 26.52 5.62
CA LYS A 581 -10.73 26.89 4.94
C LYS A 581 -10.46 28.39 5.04
N LEU A 582 -11.47 29.22 4.75
CA LEU A 582 -11.34 30.69 4.76
C LEU A 582 -10.94 31.25 6.13
N ARG A 583 -11.43 30.65 7.22
CA ARG A 583 -11.10 31.08 8.59
C ARG A 583 -9.71 30.61 9.04
N GLY A 584 -9.05 29.73 8.28
CA GLY A 584 -7.73 29.18 8.58
C GLY A 584 -7.78 27.93 9.46
N VAL A 585 -6.84 27.03 9.21
CA VAL A 585 -6.73 25.72 9.87
C VAL A 585 -5.30 25.41 10.30
N GLN A 586 -5.15 24.48 11.23
CA GLN A 586 -3.89 23.80 11.52
C GLN A 586 -4.16 22.30 11.49
N PHE A 587 -3.17 21.51 11.07
CA PHE A 587 -3.29 20.07 10.99
C PHE A 587 -1.92 19.41 11.19
N GLU A 588 -1.88 18.28 11.87
CA GLU A 588 -0.68 17.50 12.13
C GLU A 588 -1.03 16.01 12.14
N HIS A 589 -0.26 15.22 11.39
CA HIS A 589 -0.20 13.76 11.50
C HIS A 589 0.74 13.40 12.65
N VAL A 590 0.34 12.47 13.52
CA VAL A 590 1.14 12.06 14.68
C VAL A 590 1.55 10.61 14.52
N HIS A 591 2.77 10.39 14.04
CA HIS A 591 3.25 9.09 13.56
C HIS A 591 3.60 8.05 14.65
N VAL A 592 2.74 7.87 15.65
CA VAL A 592 2.96 6.93 16.77
C VAL A 592 2.99 5.47 16.36
N ASN A 593 2.38 5.12 15.23
CA ASN A 593 2.23 3.74 14.76
C ASN A 593 3.18 3.44 13.59
N SER A 594 3.27 4.30 12.59
CA SER A 594 4.19 4.09 11.46
C SER A 594 5.66 4.22 11.86
N TRP A 595 5.98 5.02 12.89
CA TRP A 595 7.34 5.18 13.40
C TRP A 595 7.63 4.27 14.60
N ALA A 596 6.72 3.35 14.91
CA ALA A 596 6.95 2.38 15.97
C ALA A 596 8.30 1.66 15.78
N PRO A 597 9.04 1.37 16.86
CA PRO A 597 10.35 0.72 16.77
C PRO A 597 10.26 -0.70 16.20
N THR A 598 9.11 -1.36 16.34
CA THR A 598 8.86 -2.71 15.85
C THR A 598 7.37 -2.85 15.52
N ILE A 599 7.04 -3.82 14.66
CA ILE A 599 5.64 -4.17 14.36
C ILE A 599 4.81 -4.52 15.61
N GLY A 600 5.43 -5.13 16.63
CA GLY A 600 4.73 -5.49 17.87
C GLY A 600 4.49 -4.32 18.84
N ALA A 601 5.12 -3.18 18.60
CA ALA A 601 4.87 -1.94 19.35
C ALA A 601 3.79 -1.08 18.67
N ARG A 602 3.44 -1.38 17.42
CA ARG A 602 2.35 -0.76 16.68
C ARG A 602 1.02 -1.27 17.23
N VAL A 603 0.11 -0.35 17.56
CA VAL A 603 -1.18 -0.67 18.23
C VAL A 603 -2.40 -0.35 17.39
N SER A 604 -2.20 0.42 16.32
CA SER A 604 -3.10 0.51 15.17
C SER A 604 -2.20 0.56 13.94
N ASP A 605 -2.62 0.02 12.81
CA ASP A 605 -1.91 0.16 11.55
C ASP A 605 -2.03 1.58 10.95
N HIS A 606 -2.90 2.42 11.49
CA HIS A 606 -3.08 3.83 11.15
C HIS A 606 -2.43 4.78 12.17
N ASP A 607 -1.86 5.88 11.72
CA ASP A 607 -1.47 7.00 12.57
C ASP A 607 -2.66 7.94 12.82
N PRO A 608 -2.84 8.43 14.06
CA PRO A 608 -3.82 9.46 14.33
C PRO A 608 -3.40 10.83 13.82
N SER A 609 -4.39 11.66 13.52
CA SER A 609 -4.22 13.07 13.18
C SER A 609 -4.91 13.99 14.17
N VAL A 610 -4.44 15.23 14.26
CA VAL A 610 -5.09 16.30 15.04
C VAL A 610 -5.10 17.60 14.27
N GLY A 611 -6.24 18.29 14.30
CA GLY A 611 -6.42 19.57 13.67
C GLY A 611 -7.03 20.61 14.59
N ARG A 612 -6.92 21.87 14.16
CA ARG A 612 -7.60 23.01 14.77
C ARG A 612 -8.33 23.77 13.68
N ILE A 613 -9.62 24.00 13.91
CA ILE A 613 -10.46 24.81 13.03
C ILE A 613 -11.01 26.03 13.78
N ARG A 614 -11.58 26.94 12.99
CA ARG A 614 -12.34 28.09 13.46
C ARG A 614 -13.80 28.01 13.01
N VAL A 615 -14.72 28.08 13.95
CA VAL A 615 -16.19 28.06 13.70
C VAL A 615 -16.80 29.47 13.69
N CYS A 616 -16.00 30.46 14.08
CA CYS A 616 -16.12 31.89 13.83
C CYS A 616 -14.71 32.46 13.54
#